data_AF-A0A537JMF0-F1
#
_entry.id   AF-A0A537JMF0-F1
#
_cell.length_a   1.000
_cell.length_b   1.000
_cell.length_c   1.000
_cell.angle_alpha   90.00
_cell.angle_beta   90.00
_cell.angle_gamma   90.00
#
_symmetry.space_group_name_H-M   'P 1'
#
loop_
_entity.id
_entity.type
_entity.pdbx_description
1 polymer ?
#
loop_
_entity_poly.entity_id
_entity_poly.type
_entity_poly.pdbx_seq_one_letter_code
_entity_poly.pdbx_strand_id
1 'polypeptide(L)' 'MQADGETIQVAFNAKFLLDALTNMDSAEVLFELTGSLSPGMLRPVEHAEYVYVLAPVRVYG' A
#
# COMPACT_ATOMS: atom_id res chain seq x y z
N MET A 1 -6.15 -12.48 4.75
CA MET A 1 -6.06 -11.34 3.80
C MET A 1 -7.29 -11.39 2.94
N GLN A 2 -8.11 -10.34 3.01
CA GLN A 2 -9.28 -10.16 2.16
C GLN A 2 -8.86 -9.19 1.06
N ALA A 3 -9.20 -9.50 -0.19
CA ALA A 3 -8.90 -8.66 -1.34
C ALA A 3 -10.15 -8.60 -2.20
N ASP A 4 -10.57 -7.39 -2.54
CA ASP A 4 -11.72 -7.10 -3.38
C ASP A 4 -11.25 -6.32 -4.62
N GLY A 5 -11.95 -6.51 -5.74
CA GLY A 5 -11.65 -5.82 -7.00
C GLY A 5 -10.80 -6.63 -7.98
N GLU A 6 -10.17 -5.94 -8.92
CA GLU A 6 -9.37 -6.56 -9.98
C GLU A 6 -7.99 -6.98 -9.49
N THR A 7 -7.47 -8.09 -10.04
CA THR A 7 -6.09 -8.50 -9.77
C THR A 7 -5.11 -7.56 -10.46
N ILE A 8 -4.24 -6.91 -9.68
CA ILE A 8 -3.22 -5.98 -10.17
C ILE A 8 -1.83 -6.52 -9.82
N GLN A 9 -0.91 -6.49 -10.77
CA GLN A 9 0.51 -6.68 -10.51
C GLN A 9 1.21 -5.31 -10.41
N VAL A 10 1.86 -5.06 -9.30
CA VAL A 10 2.59 -3.83 -9.00
C VAL A 10 3.82 -4.15 -8.16
N ALA A 11 4.87 -3.35 -8.32
CA ALA A 11 6.07 -3.44 -7.51
C ALA A 11 6.25 -2.16 -6.69
N PHE A 12 6.65 -2.32 -5.44
CA PHE A 12 7.00 -1.21 -4.54
C PHE A 12 8.38 -1.43 -3.95
N ASN A 13 9.02 -0.34 -3.51
CA ASN A 13 10.22 -0.45 -2.70
C ASN A 13 9.86 -1.08 -1.34
N ALA A 14 10.40 -2.27 -1.07
CA ALA A 14 10.11 -3.01 0.15
C ALA A 14 10.48 -2.26 1.43
N LYS A 15 11.54 -1.44 1.40
CA LYS A 15 11.95 -0.63 2.55
C LYS A 15 10.85 0.35 2.94
N PHE A 16 10.30 1.09 1.98
CA PHE A 16 9.26 2.09 2.25
C PHE A 16 7.95 1.44 2.69
N LEU A 17 7.62 0.26 2.15
CA LEU A 17 6.46 -0.50 2.62
C LEU A 17 6.63 -0.96 4.08
N LEU A 18 7.79 -1.49 4.44
CA LEU A 18 8.09 -1.90 5.82
C LEU A 18 8.13 -0.71 6.78
N ASP A 19 8.73 0.39 6.37
CA ASP A 19 8.75 1.63 7.16
C ASP A 19 7.30 2.12 7.41
N ALA A 20 6.44 2.11 6.39
CA ALA A 20 5.03 2.48 6.54
C ALA A 20 4.30 1.58 7.55
N LEU A 21 4.44 0.25 7.41
CA LEU A 21 3.80 -0.71 8.30
C LEU A 21 4.31 -0.63 9.75
N THR A 22 5.60 -0.39 9.94
CA THR A 22 6.22 -0.29 11.28
C THR A 22 5.78 0.97 12.03
N ASN A 23 5.43 2.04 11.32
CA ASN A 23 4.97 3.29 11.93
C ASN A 23 3.44 3.36 12.09
N MET A 24 2.68 2.40 11.55
CA MET A 24 1.24 2.29 11.76
C MET A 24 0.97 1.40 12.97
N ASP A 25 0.65 2.03 14.10
CA ASP A 25 0.19 1.32 15.30
C ASP A 25 -1.27 0.87 15.11
N SER A 26 -1.47 -0.20 14.34
CA SER A 26 -2.79 -0.76 14.04
C SER A 26 -2.71 -2.26 13.79
N ALA A 27 -3.72 -2.99 14.24
CA ALA A 27 -3.84 -4.43 13.98
C ALA A 27 -4.18 -4.72 12.51
N GLU A 28 -4.91 -3.81 11.86
CA GLU A 28 -5.34 -3.95 10.47
C GLU A 28 -5.02 -2.68 9.67
N VAL A 29 -4.58 -2.87 8.43
CA VAL A 29 -4.31 -1.80 7.46
C VAL A 29 -5.08 -2.08 6.18
N LEU A 30 -5.61 -1.03 5.58
CA LEU A 30 -6.18 -1.08 4.24
C LEU A 30 -5.11 -0.65 3.24
N PHE A 31 -4.91 -1.47 2.21
CA PHE A 31 -4.04 -1.15 1.09
C PHE A 31 -4.88 -0.98 -0.18
N GLU A 32 -5.00 0.26 -0.64
CA GLU A 32 -5.81 0.63 -1.81
C GLU A 32 -4.90 0.83 -3.04
N LEU A 33 -5.27 0.17 -4.14
CA LEU A 33 -4.56 0.18 -5.42
C LEU A 33 -5.53 0.50 -6.54
N THR A 34 -5.14 1.41 -7.44
CA THR A 34 -5.98 1.83 -8.59
C THR A 34 -5.38 1.48 -9.95
N GLY A 35 -4.10 1.08 -10.00
CA GLY A 35 -3.41 0.69 -11.22
C GLY A 35 -1.95 0.34 -10.96
N SER A 36 -1.30 -0.35 -11.91
CA SER A 36 0.08 -0.85 -11.75
C SER A 36 1.17 0.24 -11.70
N LEU A 37 0.86 1.44 -12.18
CA LEU A 37 1.76 2.60 -12.17
C LEU A 37 1.19 3.81 -11.38
N SER A 38 0.05 3.62 -10.74
CA SER A 38 -0.55 4.62 -9.85
C SER A 38 0.03 4.48 -8.43
N PRO A 39 0.15 5.58 -7.68
CA PRO A 39 0.48 5.51 -6.26
C PRO A 39 -0.47 4.59 -5.50
N GLY A 40 0.09 3.74 -4.65
CA GLY A 40 -0.66 2.94 -3.69
C GLY A 40 -0.87 3.71 -2.39
N MET A 41 -1.98 3.45 -1.72
CA MET A 41 -2.33 4.12 -0.46
C MET A 41 -2.45 3.11 0.67
N LEU A 42 -1.79 3.37 1.79
CA LEU A 42 -1.93 2.58 3.02
C LEU A 42 -2.49 3.46 4.13
N ARG A 43 -3.44 2.92 4.89
CA ARG A 43 -3.98 3.57 6.08
C ARG A 43 -4.43 2.53 7.12
N PRO A 44 -4.32 2.81 8.43
CA PRO A 44 -4.99 2.05 9.46
C PRO A 44 -6.51 2.02 9.24
N VAL A 45 -7.15 0.87 9.53
CA VAL A 45 -8.62 0.78 9.48
C VAL A 45 -9.25 1.69 10.53
N GLU A 46 -8.63 1.81 11.71
CA GLU A 46 -9.14 2.58 12.85
C GLU A 46 -8.84 4.09 12.77
N HIS A 47 -7.88 4.50 11.93
CA HIS A 47 -7.40 5.88 11.83
C HIS A 47 -7.29 6.33 10.37
N ALA A 48 -8.43 6.61 9.74
CA ALA A 48 -8.49 6.99 8.33
C ALA A 48 -7.81 8.34 7.99
N GLU A 49 -7.59 9.20 8.99
CA GLU A 49 -6.89 10.48 8.85
C GLU A 49 -5.39 10.31 8.54
N TYR A 50 -4.82 9.14 8.89
CA TYR A 50 -3.41 8.83 8.64
C TYR A 50 -3.27 8.10 7.30
N VAL A 51 -2.64 8.75 6.33
CA VAL A 51 -2.47 8.23 4.98
C VAL A 51 -0.99 8.18 4.62
N TYR A 52 -0.52 6.99 4.26
CA TYR A 52 0.80 6.78 3.68
C TYR A 52 0.67 6.52 2.18
N VAL A 53 1.41 7.25 1.36
CA VAL A 53 1.40 7.09 -0.10
C VAL A 53 2.71 6.46 -0.56
N LEU A 54 2.61 5.34 -1.29
CA LEU A 54 3.73 4.65 -1.91
C LEU A 54 3.72 4.87 -3.42
N ALA A 55 4.80 5.43 -3.96
CA ALA A 55 5.01 5.45 -5.40
C ALA A 55 5.47 4.06 -5.89
N PRO A 56 4.86 3.52 -6.96
CA PRO A 56 5.28 2.24 -7.53
C PRO A 56 6.64 2.38 -8.22
N VAL A 57 7.37 1.27 -8.29
CA VAL A 57 8.59 1.18 -9.07
C VAL A 57 8.31 0.43 -10.37
N ARG A 58 8.96 0.87 -11.45
CA ARG A 58 8.97 0.11 -12.70
C ARG A 58 10.00 -1.00 -12.58
N VAL A 59 9.55 -2.24 -12.77
CA VAL A 59 10.43 -3.38 -12.93
C VAL A 59 10.62 -3.58 -14.42
N TYR A 60 11.85 -3.48 -14.89
CA TYR A 60 12.21 -3.89 -16.24
C TYR A 60 12.59 -5.37 -16.17
N GLY A 61 11.85 -6.20 -16.89
CA GLY A 61 12.20 -7.60 -17.10
C GLY A 61 13.33 -7.76 -18.12
#